data_AF-A0A2K3PI14-F1
#
_entry.id   AF-A0A2K3PI14-F1
#
_cell.length_a   1.000
_cell.length_b   1.000
_cell.length_c   1.000
_cell.angle_alpha   90.00
_cell.angle_beta   90.00
_cell.angle_gamma   90.00
#
_symmetry.space_group_name_H-M   'P 1'
#
loop_
_entity.id
_entity.type
_entity.pdbx_description
1 polymer ?
#
loop_
_entity_poly.entity_id
_entity_poly.type
_entity_poly.pdbx_seq_one_letter_code
_entity_poly.pdbx_strand_id
1 'polypeptide(L)'
;MKRLASIEDKQLVDDQLLHPEDLIKLCLEGEDPELSLWTFDVFAWTSSSFRKNHRKLLEDCWKKAASQDDWSKFHDAYMIEGWSDEETLQNLKNTALFQASSRCYALQSVTFEEGFDQVLPLRQDNMETSTLGDMSSSVETILMQHKDFPVAGKLMLMAVMLGSEHSGDNRIEEGPSPME
;
A
#
# COMPACT_ATOMS: atom_id res chain seq x y z
N MET A 1 -24.92 -10.93 -50.27
CA MET A 1 -24.33 -9.74 -49.60
C MET A 1 -25.06 -9.57 -48.27
N LYS A 2 -24.47 -9.56 -47.08
CA LYS A 2 -23.08 -9.67 -46.61
C LYS A 2 -23.07 -10.78 -45.54
N ARG A 3 -22.16 -11.75 -45.64
CA ARG A 3 -21.80 -12.62 -44.53
C ARG A 3 -21.12 -11.72 -43.49
N LEU A 4 -21.65 -11.68 -42.27
CA LEU A 4 -20.87 -11.17 -41.13
C LEU A 4 -19.76 -12.18 -40.89
N ALA A 5 -18.53 -11.67 -40.89
CA ALA A 5 -17.31 -12.45 -40.92
C ALA A 5 -17.20 -13.38 -39.71
N SER A 6 -16.59 -14.53 -39.99
CA SER A 6 -16.30 -15.62 -39.07
C SER A 6 -15.58 -15.13 -37.81
N ILE A 7 -15.85 -15.84 -36.72
CA ILE A 7 -15.20 -15.74 -35.42
C ILE A 7 -13.76 -16.26 -35.56
N GLU A 8 -12.90 -15.53 -36.26
CA GLU A 8 -11.50 -15.88 -36.47
C GLU A 8 -10.67 -14.59 -36.59
N ASP A 9 -10.65 -13.78 -35.52
CA ASP A 9 -9.66 -12.71 -35.31
C ASP A 9 -9.74 -12.15 -33.86
N LYS A 10 -9.86 -13.05 -32.87
CA LYS A 10 -9.41 -12.69 -31.52
C LYS A 10 -7.97 -13.16 -31.44
N GLN A 11 -7.06 -12.22 -31.68
CA GLN A 11 -5.65 -12.34 -31.34
C GLN A 11 -5.57 -13.03 -29.98
N LEU A 12 -4.99 -14.22 -29.97
CA LEU A 12 -4.51 -14.86 -28.75
C LEU A 12 -3.58 -13.82 -28.12
N VAL A 13 -4.05 -13.16 -27.07
CA VAL A 13 -3.16 -12.49 -26.14
C VAL A 13 -2.21 -13.59 -25.70
N ASP A 14 -0.94 -13.44 -25.99
CA ASP A 14 0.08 -14.40 -25.61
C ASP A 14 -0.05 -14.56 -24.08
N ASP A 15 -0.54 -15.72 -23.61
CA ASP A 15 -0.80 -16.02 -22.19
C ASP A 15 0.53 -16.22 -21.44
N GLN A 16 1.50 -15.33 -21.66
CA GLN A 16 2.78 -15.35 -21.02
C GLN A 16 2.64 -14.78 -19.61
N LEU A 17 2.90 -15.62 -18.62
CA LEU A 17 3.00 -15.19 -17.23
C LEU A 17 4.11 -14.14 -17.11
N LEU A 18 3.73 -12.94 -16.66
CA LEU A 18 4.67 -11.86 -16.41
C LEU A 18 5.54 -12.17 -15.20
N HIS A 19 6.80 -11.77 -15.26
CA HIS A 19 7.64 -11.75 -14.08
C HIS A 19 7.07 -10.73 -13.08
N PRO A 20 7.12 -10.98 -11.75
CA PRO A 20 6.54 -10.06 -10.76
C PRO A 20 7.06 -8.63 -10.87
N GLU A 21 8.35 -8.46 -11.19
CA GLU A 21 8.97 -7.15 -11.40
C GLU A 21 8.31 -6.38 -12.56
N ASP A 22 8.04 -7.05 -13.68
CA ASP A 22 7.45 -6.44 -14.86
C ASP A 22 5.99 -6.08 -14.61
N LEU A 23 5.26 -6.94 -13.88
CA LEU A 23 3.88 -6.65 -13.47
C LEU A 23 3.82 -5.41 -12.57
N ILE A 24 4.72 -5.30 -11.59
CA ILE A 24 4.78 -4.13 -10.70
C ILE A 24 5.05 -2.85 -11.50
N LYS A 25 6.00 -2.88 -12.46
CA LYS A 25 6.30 -1.73 -13.31
C LYS A 25 5.09 -1.30 -14.14
N LEU A 26 4.40 -2.25 -14.77
CA LEU A 26 3.17 -1.96 -15.52
C LEU A 26 2.08 -1.34 -14.63
N CYS A 27 1.91 -1.83 -13.41
CA CYS A 27 0.99 -1.24 -12.44
C CYS A 27 1.36 0.20 -12.04
N LEU A 28 2.66 0.51 -11.90
CA LEU A 28 3.13 1.87 -11.56
C LEU A 28 2.97 2.87 -12.71
N GLU A 29 3.13 2.40 -13.95
CA GLU A 29 2.92 3.19 -15.17
C GLU A 29 1.43 3.51 -15.38
N GLY A 30 0.53 2.71 -14.81
CA GLY A 30 -0.90 2.94 -14.83
C GLY A 30 -1.34 4.25 -14.15
N GLU A 31 -2.44 4.81 -14.65
CA GLU A 31 -3.11 5.97 -14.04
C GLU A 31 -4.15 5.58 -12.99
N ASP A 32 -4.62 4.33 -13.00
CA ASP A 32 -5.62 3.84 -12.06
C ASP A 32 -5.03 3.73 -10.63
N PRO A 33 -5.64 4.41 -9.64
CA PRO A 33 -5.23 4.32 -8.25
C PRO A 33 -5.12 2.89 -7.72
N GLU A 34 -6.04 2.00 -8.11
CA GLU A 34 -6.07 0.60 -7.67
C GLU A 34 -4.84 -0.17 -8.15
N LEU A 35 -4.34 0.11 -9.36
CA LEU A 35 -3.14 -0.55 -9.89
C LEU A 35 -1.92 -0.31 -9.00
N SER A 36 -1.78 0.90 -8.45
CA SER A 36 -0.64 1.16 -7.56
C SER A 36 -0.77 0.38 -6.26
N LEU A 37 -1.99 0.11 -5.79
CA LEU A 37 -2.21 -0.68 -4.58
C LEU A 37 -1.90 -2.17 -4.82
N TRP A 38 -2.23 -2.70 -6.00
CA TRP A 38 -1.90 -4.08 -6.37
C TRP A 38 -0.41 -4.37 -6.39
N THR A 39 0.45 -3.35 -6.56
CA THR A 39 1.91 -3.56 -6.46
C THR A 39 2.31 -4.13 -5.11
N PHE A 40 1.65 -3.71 -4.03
CA PHE A 40 1.91 -4.22 -2.69
C PHE A 40 1.42 -5.66 -2.53
N ASP A 41 0.28 -6.00 -3.12
CA ASP A 41 -0.23 -7.37 -3.15
C ASP A 41 0.73 -8.29 -3.92
N VAL A 42 1.26 -7.85 -5.07
CA VAL A 42 2.28 -8.61 -5.81
C VAL A 42 3.53 -8.80 -4.96
N PHE A 43 4.03 -7.76 -4.30
CA PHE A 43 5.17 -7.88 -3.39
C PHE A 43 4.88 -8.84 -2.22
N ALA A 44 3.68 -8.86 -1.67
CA ALA A 44 3.29 -9.76 -0.58
C ALA A 44 3.39 -11.24 -0.99
N TRP A 45 3.12 -11.56 -2.26
CA TRP A 45 3.20 -12.91 -2.82
C TRP A 45 4.57 -13.31 -3.40
N THR A 46 5.59 -12.45 -3.28
CA THR A 46 6.97 -12.76 -3.69
C THR A 46 7.81 -13.28 -2.53
N SER A 47 9.02 -13.78 -2.80
CA SER A 47 9.97 -14.17 -1.73
C SER A 47 10.57 -12.96 -1.02
N SER A 48 11.05 -13.17 0.21
CA SER A 48 11.81 -12.18 0.97
C SER A 48 13.04 -11.70 0.21
N SER A 49 13.72 -12.61 -0.49
CA SER A 49 14.85 -12.31 -1.37
C SER A 49 14.46 -11.36 -2.51
N PHE A 50 13.28 -11.58 -3.12
CA PHE A 50 12.78 -10.69 -4.16
C PHE A 50 12.53 -9.28 -3.61
N ARG A 51 11.83 -9.16 -2.47
CA ARG A 51 11.60 -7.86 -1.81
C ARG A 51 12.90 -7.13 -1.48
N LYS A 52 13.89 -7.84 -0.89
CA LYS A 52 15.21 -7.29 -0.56
C LYS A 52 15.95 -6.76 -1.81
N ASN A 53 15.94 -7.53 -2.90
CA ASN A 53 16.62 -7.16 -4.15
C ASN A 53 15.91 -6.04 -4.91
N HIS A 54 14.58 -5.93 -4.77
CA HIS A 54 13.76 -4.93 -5.45
C HIS A 54 13.28 -3.82 -4.50
N ARG A 55 14.04 -3.54 -3.44
CA ARG A 55 13.72 -2.49 -2.46
C ARG A 55 13.42 -1.14 -3.11
N LYS A 56 14.23 -0.71 -4.09
CA LYS A 56 14.01 0.57 -4.79
C LYS A 56 12.66 0.63 -5.50
N LEU A 57 12.25 -0.48 -6.12
CA LEU A 57 10.94 -0.58 -6.76
C LEU A 57 9.81 -0.49 -5.73
N LEU A 58 9.98 -1.11 -4.57
CA LEU A 58 9.04 -0.97 -3.44
C LEU A 58 8.98 0.48 -2.93
N GLU A 59 10.11 1.18 -2.83
CA GLU A 59 10.14 2.61 -2.48
C GLU A 59 9.37 3.46 -3.49
N ASP A 60 9.51 3.16 -4.78
CA ASP A 60 8.77 3.86 -5.84
C ASP A 60 7.26 3.57 -5.77
N CYS A 61 6.86 2.37 -5.34
CA CYS A 61 5.45 2.07 -5.04
C CYS A 61 4.91 2.96 -3.90
N TRP A 62 5.69 3.14 -2.82
CA TRP A 62 5.32 4.05 -1.74
C TRP A 62 5.25 5.51 -2.17
N LYS A 63 6.18 5.97 -3.01
CA LYS A 63 6.13 7.34 -3.57
C LYS A 63 4.88 7.54 -4.44
N LYS A 64 4.55 6.55 -5.28
CA LYS A 64 3.34 6.57 -6.11
C LYS A 64 2.09 6.62 -5.24
N ALA A 65 1.97 5.74 -4.24
CA ALA A 65 0.85 5.73 -3.30
C ALA A 65 0.72 7.08 -2.55
N ALA A 66 1.81 7.63 -2.04
CA ALA A 66 1.82 8.94 -1.39
C ALA A 66 1.33 10.08 -2.31
N SER A 67 1.52 9.94 -3.62
CA SER A 67 1.18 10.98 -4.60
C SER A 67 -0.25 10.87 -5.15
N GLN A 68 -1.03 9.86 -4.75
CA GLN A 68 -2.41 9.68 -5.25
C GLN A 68 -3.40 10.62 -4.59
N ASP A 69 -3.25 10.85 -3.29
CA ASP A 69 -4.15 11.70 -2.51
C ASP A 69 -3.67 13.16 -2.51
N ASP A 70 -4.61 14.10 -2.55
CA ASP A 70 -4.32 15.52 -2.39
C ASP A 70 -4.20 15.86 -0.89
N TRP A 71 -3.02 15.58 -0.33
CA TRP A 71 -2.75 15.75 1.09
C TRP A 71 -2.89 17.20 1.57
N SER A 72 -2.61 18.18 0.71
CA SER A 72 -2.80 19.59 1.04
C SER A 72 -4.29 19.90 1.24
N LYS A 73 -5.17 19.47 0.32
CA LYS A 73 -6.63 19.62 0.52
C LYS A 73 -7.14 18.84 1.72
N PHE A 74 -6.61 17.63 1.92
CA PHE A 74 -7.01 16.77 3.04
C PHE A 74 -6.65 17.42 4.39
N HIS A 75 -5.47 18.05 4.48
CA HIS A 75 -5.06 18.83 5.64
C HIS A 75 -5.94 20.06 5.86
N ASP A 76 -6.28 20.79 4.80
CA ASP A 76 -7.16 21.96 4.92
C ASP A 76 -8.55 21.57 5.44
N ALA A 77 -9.13 20.49 4.93
CA ALA A 77 -10.41 19.95 5.42
C ALA A 77 -10.32 19.55 6.90
N TYR A 78 -9.29 18.79 7.28
CA TYR A 78 -9.03 18.40 8.67
C TYR A 78 -8.94 19.61 9.61
N MET A 79 -8.24 20.68 9.20
CA MET A 79 -8.05 21.88 10.02
C MET A 79 -9.29 22.77 10.09
N ILE A 80 -10.07 22.89 9.01
CA ILE A 80 -11.26 23.75 8.96
C ILE A 80 -12.43 23.09 9.69
N GLU A 81 -12.64 21.80 9.43
CA GLU A 81 -13.79 21.06 9.95
C GLU A 81 -13.54 20.55 11.37
N GLY A 82 -12.27 20.42 11.78
CA GLY A 82 -11.90 20.00 13.14
C GLY A 82 -12.36 18.59 13.44
N TRP A 83 -12.03 17.64 12.56
CA TRP A 83 -12.47 16.25 12.65
C TRP A 83 -12.14 15.62 14.01
N SER A 84 -13.07 14.82 14.51
CA SER A 84 -12.85 13.90 15.62
C SER A 84 -11.90 12.76 15.23
N ASP A 85 -11.42 11.99 16.20
CA ASP A 85 -10.56 10.84 15.96
C ASP A 85 -11.22 9.79 15.04
N GLU A 86 -12.53 9.53 15.21
CA GLU A 86 -13.28 8.59 14.36
C GLU A 86 -13.43 9.11 12.93
N GLU A 87 -13.79 10.39 12.76
CA GLU A 87 -13.86 11.02 11.43
C GLU A 87 -12.50 11.01 10.75
N THR A 88 -11.44 11.28 11.49
CA THR A 88 -10.07 11.23 10.98
C THR A 88 -9.73 9.83 10.49
N LEU A 89 -10.02 8.80 11.28
CA LEU A 89 -9.82 7.41 10.88
C LEU A 89 -10.63 7.05 9.62
N GLN A 90 -11.92 7.40 9.58
CA GLN A 90 -12.79 7.09 8.42
C GLN A 90 -12.33 7.78 7.15
N ASN A 91 -11.91 9.05 7.24
CA ASN A 91 -11.39 9.76 6.08
C ASN A 91 -10.03 9.17 5.64
N LEU A 92 -9.14 8.84 6.59
CA LEU A 92 -7.83 8.26 6.27
C LEU A 92 -7.91 6.85 5.70
N LYS A 93 -8.90 6.03 6.10
CA LYS A 93 -9.11 4.66 5.59
C LYS A 93 -9.16 4.55 4.07
N ASN A 94 -9.64 5.60 3.40
CA ASN A 94 -9.80 5.64 1.95
C ASN A 94 -8.53 6.11 1.21
N THR A 95 -7.51 6.58 1.93
CA THR A 95 -6.26 7.05 1.32
C THR A 95 -5.39 5.87 0.87
N ALA A 96 -4.62 6.09 -0.19
CA ALA A 96 -3.70 5.10 -0.73
C ALA A 96 -2.63 4.69 0.29
N LEU A 97 -2.16 5.63 1.12
CA LEU A 97 -1.18 5.34 2.18
C LEU A 97 -1.73 4.41 3.26
N PHE A 98 -2.96 4.65 3.71
CA PHE A 98 -3.60 3.78 4.69
C PHE A 98 -3.77 2.38 4.13
N GLN A 99 -4.30 2.28 2.91
CA GLN A 99 -4.58 1.01 2.28
C GLN A 99 -3.30 0.23 1.94
N ALA A 100 -2.25 0.90 1.47
CA ALA A 100 -0.93 0.30 1.28
C ALA A 100 -0.36 -0.23 2.60
N SER A 101 -0.45 0.56 3.68
CA SER A 101 0.02 0.14 5.00
C SER A 101 -0.73 -1.08 5.53
N SER A 102 -2.05 -1.10 5.37
CA SER A 102 -2.87 -2.24 5.79
C SER A 102 -2.54 -3.54 5.04
N ARG A 103 -2.16 -3.46 3.76
CA ARG A 103 -1.72 -4.63 2.98
C ARG A 103 -0.35 -5.14 3.40
N CYS A 104 0.54 -4.25 3.85
CA CYS A 104 1.94 -4.57 4.10
C CYS A 104 2.27 -4.90 5.56
N TYR A 105 1.59 -4.25 6.52
CA TYR A 105 1.99 -4.26 7.93
C TYR A 105 0.84 -4.54 8.91
N ALA A 106 -0.42 -4.67 8.45
CA ALA A 106 -1.51 -5.04 9.34
C ALA A 106 -1.26 -6.39 10.01
N LEU A 107 -1.80 -6.60 11.21
CA LEU A 107 -1.69 -7.87 11.91
C LEU A 107 -2.23 -9.06 11.10
N GLN A 108 -3.27 -8.84 10.28
CA GLN A 108 -3.79 -9.87 9.35
C GLN A 108 -3.14 -9.87 7.96
N SER A 109 -2.14 -9.01 7.69
CA SER A 109 -1.48 -9.01 6.39
C SER A 109 -0.75 -10.34 6.19
N VAL A 110 -1.05 -10.99 5.06
CA VAL A 110 -0.43 -12.26 4.71
C VAL A 110 0.70 -11.97 3.73
N THR A 111 1.92 -12.30 4.13
CA THR A 111 3.09 -12.21 3.28
C THR A 111 3.76 -13.58 3.17
N PHE A 112 4.29 -13.88 1.99
CA PHE A 112 5.06 -15.10 1.78
C PHE A 112 6.46 -14.91 2.37
N GLU A 113 6.88 -15.77 3.31
CA GLU A 113 8.12 -15.66 4.10
C GLU A 113 8.13 -14.49 5.11
N GLU A 114 9.22 -13.73 5.19
CA GLU A 114 9.40 -12.58 6.09
C GLU A 114 8.61 -11.36 5.61
N GLY A 115 8.07 -10.57 6.55
CA GLY A 115 7.24 -9.41 6.25
C GLY A 115 7.98 -8.22 5.62
N PHE A 116 7.21 -7.18 5.31
CA PHE A 116 7.76 -5.92 4.76
C PHE A 116 8.64 -5.18 5.77
N ASP A 117 8.41 -5.37 7.07
CA ASP A 117 9.16 -4.76 8.17
C ASP A 117 10.67 -5.05 8.11
N GLN A 118 11.06 -6.22 7.58
CA GLN A 118 12.46 -6.61 7.43
C GLN A 118 13.17 -5.90 6.27
N VAL A 119 12.42 -5.36 5.30
CA VAL A 119 12.96 -4.74 4.09
C VAL A 119 12.78 -3.22 4.10
N LEU A 120 11.62 -2.77 4.53
CA LEU A 120 11.22 -1.37 4.55
C LEU A 120 10.32 -1.13 5.77
N PRO A 121 10.87 -0.89 6.97
CA PRO A 121 10.05 -0.62 8.14
C PRO A 121 9.28 0.70 8.01
N LEU A 122 8.19 0.84 8.77
CA LEU A 122 7.36 2.05 8.74
C LEU A 122 8.08 3.30 9.28
N ARG A 123 8.74 3.15 10.42
CA ARG A 123 9.41 4.23 11.17
C ARG A 123 10.92 4.01 11.18
N GLN A 124 11.67 5.10 11.27
CA GLN A 124 13.13 5.02 11.39
C GLN A 124 13.57 4.43 12.75
N ASP A 125 12.84 4.73 13.83
CA ASP A 125 13.17 4.25 15.19
C ASP A 125 13.00 2.72 15.33
N ASN A 126 12.20 2.09 14.47
CA ASN A 126 12.04 0.62 14.44
C ASN A 126 13.27 -0.10 13.85
N MET A 127 14.32 0.63 13.46
CA MET A 127 15.56 0.08 12.93
C MET A 127 16.58 -0.31 14.00
N GLU A 128 16.40 0.09 15.26
CA GLU A 128 17.35 -0.23 16.34
C GLU A 128 17.55 -1.74 16.56
N THR A 129 16.68 -2.58 16.01
CA THR A 129 16.78 -4.05 16.02
C THR A 129 17.50 -4.65 14.80
N SER A 130 17.85 -3.87 13.78
CA SER A 130 18.46 -4.36 12.53
C SER A 130 19.98 -4.16 12.55
N THR A 131 20.72 -5.23 12.85
CA THR A 131 22.19 -5.26 12.98
C THR A 131 22.97 -5.20 11.65
N LEU A 132 22.48 -4.51 10.62
CA LEU A 132 23.23 -4.33 9.38
C LEU A 132 23.25 -2.86 8.97
N GLY A 133 24.45 -2.26 9.06
CA GLY A 133 24.71 -0.85 8.88
C GLY A 133 24.67 -0.39 7.43
N ASP A 134 23.48 -0.40 6.83
CA ASP A 134 23.20 0.41 5.65
C ASP A 134 22.15 1.45 6.03
N MET A 135 22.21 2.64 5.44
CA MET A 135 21.22 3.71 5.61
C MET A 135 19.86 3.18 5.14
N SER A 136 19.17 2.46 6.02
CA SER A 136 17.93 1.81 5.68
C SER A 136 16.89 2.92 5.55
N SER A 137 16.35 3.06 4.34
CA SER A 137 15.14 3.80 4.03
C SER A 137 13.95 3.18 4.77
N SER A 138 13.13 4.02 5.41
CA SER A 138 11.83 3.66 5.99
C SER A 138 10.71 4.30 5.17
N VAL A 139 9.47 3.83 5.35
CA VAL A 139 8.30 4.49 4.76
C VAL A 139 8.25 5.96 5.18
N GLU A 140 8.48 6.28 6.46
CA GLU A 140 8.60 7.65 6.94
C GLU A 140 9.60 8.50 6.14
N THR A 141 10.83 8.00 5.90
CA THR A 141 11.83 8.75 5.13
C THR A 141 11.45 8.96 3.67
N ILE A 142 10.63 8.08 3.10
CA ILE A 142 10.06 8.25 1.76
C ILE A 142 9.01 9.35 1.78
N LEU A 143 8.10 9.32 2.77
CA LEU A 143 7.05 10.33 2.89
C LEU A 143 7.63 11.72 3.12
N MET A 144 8.74 11.84 3.88
CA MET A 144 9.44 13.11 4.08
C MET A 144 9.92 13.77 2.78
N GLN A 145 10.07 13.02 1.69
CA GLN A 145 10.45 13.54 0.38
C GLN A 145 9.25 14.04 -0.44
N HIS A 146 8.02 13.78 0.01
CA HIS A 146 6.81 14.19 -0.69
C HIS A 146 6.60 15.71 -0.59
N LYS A 147 6.13 16.33 -1.68
CA LYS A 147 5.93 17.78 -1.80
C LYS A 147 5.01 18.35 -0.71
N ASP A 148 4.00 17.60 -0.30
CA ASP A 148 3.00 18.04 0.68
C ASP A 148 3.39 17.68 2.12
N PHE A 149 4.49 16.96 2.33
CA PHE A 149 4.91 16.54 3.66
C PHE A 149 5.13 17.71 4.65
N PRO A 150 5.69 18.87 4.26
CA PRO A 150 5.83 20.01 5.18
C PRO A 150 4.50 20.51 5.75
N VAL A 151 3.39 20.31 5.04
CA VAL A 151 2.05 20.76 5.45
C VAL A 151 1.26 19.61 6.08
N ALA A 152 1.20 18.47 5.40
CA ALA A 152 0.32 17.35 5.73
C ALA A 152 1.05 16.13 6.29
N GLY A 153 2.36 16.21 6.57
CA GLY A 153 3.18 15.05 6.96
C GLY A 153 2.66 14.31 8.18
N LYS A 154 2.03 15.01 9.14
CA LYS A 154 1.37 14.36 10.29
C LYS A 154 0.22 13.45 9.87
N LEU A 155 -0.63 13.91 8.94
CA LEU A 155 -1.76 13.12 8.43
C LEU A 155 -1.28 11.96 7.56
N MET A 156 -0.24 12.17 6.75
CA MET A 156 0.40 11.10 5.97
C MET A 156 0.94 9.98 6.87
N LEU A 157 1.66 10.35 7.93
CA LEU A 157 2.18 9.40 8.91
C LEU A 157 1.06 8.71 9.69
N MET A 158 0.03 9.46 10.08
CA MET A 158 -1.14 8.90 10.76
C MET A 158 -1.87 7.87 9.89
N ALA A 159 -2.02 8.14 8.58
CA ALA A 159 -2.61 7.19 7.64
C ALA A 159 -1.86 5.85 7.65
N VAL A 160 -0.53 5.91 7.59
CA VAL A 160 0.33 4.73 7.59
C VAL A 160 0.26 3.98 8.93
N MET A 161 0.37 4.70 10.06
CA MET A 161 0.34 4.06 11.38
C MET A 161 -1.01 3.39 11.64
N LEU A 162 -2.12 4.09 11.43
CA LEU A 162 -3.46 3.54 11.61
C LEU A 162 -3.73 2.37 10.65
N GLY A 163 -3.23 2.43 9.41
CA GLY A 163 -3.34 1.32 8.46
C GLY A 163 -2.63 0.05 8.94
N SER A 164 -1.49 0.19 9.63
CA SER A 164 -0.73 -0.94 10.18
C SER A 164 -1.36 -1.57 11.43
N GLU A 165 -2.13 -0.79 12.18
CA GLU A 165 -2.86 -1.27 13.35
C GLU A 165 -4.26 -1.77 12.97
N HIS A 166 -4.74 -1.43 11.77
CA HIS A 166 -6.08 -1.76 11.33
C HIS A 166 -6.25 -3.27 11.23
N SER A 167 -6.84 -3.83 12.27
CA SER A 167 -7.44 -5.15 12.21
C SER A 167 -8.71 -5.02 11.39
N GLY A 168 -8.86 -5.77 10.30
CA GLY A 168 -9.97 -5.66 9.34
C GLY A 168 -11.31 -6.12 9.92
N ASP A 169 -11.64 -5.69 11.13
CA ASP A 169 -12.82 -6.10 11.86
C ASP A 169 -14.00 -5.20 11.50
N ASN A 170 -14.60 -5.53 10.36
CA ASN A 170 -16.03 -5.35 10.14
C ASN A 170 -16.73 -6.72 10.27
N ARG A 171 -16.40 -7.55 11.28
CA ARG A 171 -17.22 -8.73 11.59
C ARG A 171 -18.31 -8.36 12.58
N ILE A 172 -19.47 -8.09 12.01
CA ILE A 172 -20.75 -8.46 12.62
C ILE A 172 -20.68 -9.95 12.99
N GLU A 173 -20.72 -10.28 14.28
CA GLU A 173 -21.53 -11.35 14.91
C GLU A 173 -21.03 -11.64 16.34
N GLU A 174 -21.58 -10.92 17.33
CA GLU A 174 -21.81 -11.51 18.66
C GLU A 174 -22.92 -12.57 18.51
N GLY A 175 -22.55 -13.76 18.03
CA GLY A 175 -23.37 -14.95 18.16
C GLY A 175 -23.27 -15.49 19.59
N PRO A 176 -24.38 -15.89 20.25
CA PRO A 176 -24.35 -16.30 21.64
C PRO A 176 -23.52 -17.58 21.80
N SER A 177 -22.60 -17.58 22.76
CA SER A 177 -21.78 -18.74 23.10
C SER A 177 -22.65 -19.93 23.50
N PRO A 178 -22.39 -21.15 22.98
CA PRO A 178 -23.07 -22.34 23.46
C PRO A 178 -22.46 -22.72 24.81
N MET A 179 -23.28 -22.69 25.87
CA MET A 179 -22.94 -23.31 27.15
C MET A 179 -23.01 -24.83 27.01
N GLU A 180 -22.00 -25.52 27.54
CA GLU A 180 -21.96 -26.99 27.73
C GLU A 180 -23.07 -27.50 28.64
#